data_AF-D1ABF6-F1
#
_entry.id   AF-D1ABF6-F1
#
_cell.length_a   1.000
_cell.length_b   1.000
_cell.length_c   1.000
_cell.angle_alpha   90.00
_cell.angle_beta   90.00
_cell.angle_gamma   90.00
#
_symmetry.space_group_name_H-M   'P 1'
#
loop_
_entity.id
_entity.type
_entity.pdbx_description
1 polymer ?
#
loop_
_entity_poly.entity_id
_entity_poly.type
_entity_poly.pdbx_seq_one_letter_code
_entity_poly.pdbx_strand_id
1 'polypeptide(L)'
;MLLAMVRQEVAPEMGEQSTRLRLGEIYESFDMPGLRAELLDERLIVNPMPIKLHNRVVTWLTAELLGLCAERDWDLLAHGAVELAKTSDKVQPDPFSAHWTNPSIING
;
A
#
# COMPACT_ATOMS: atom_id res chain seq x y z
N MET A 1 25.85 43.50 -20.73
CA MET A 1 25.45 42.08 -20.87
C MET A 1 25.40 41.49 -19.47
N LEU A 2 24.21 41.40 -18.86
CA LEU A 2 24.01 40.77 -17.55
C LEU A 2 22.71 39.95 -17.65
N LEU A 3 22.82 38.63 -17.78
CA LEU A 3 21.67 37.73 -17.70
C LEU A 3 21.25 37.62 -16.24
N ALA A 4 20.06 38.10 -15.92
CA ALA A 4 19.39 37.76 -14.68
C ALA A 4 18.83 36.33 -14.80
N MET A 5 19.49 35.37 -14.15
CA MET A 5 18.94 34.05 -13.92
C MET A 5 17.79 34.17 -12.92
N VAL A 6 16.56 34.06 -13.41
CA VAL A 6 15.38 33.79 -12.58
C VAL A 6 15.57 32.41 -11.99
N ARG A 7 16.03 32.32 -10.74
CA ARG A 7 15.83 31.12 -9.92
C ARG A 7 14.36 31.11 -9.53
N GLN A 8 13.57 30.28 -10.20
CA GLN A 8 12.27 29.87 -9.67
C GLN A 8 12.54 29.09 -8.39
N GLU A 9 12.34 29.72 -7.24
CA GLU A 9 12.06 29.02 -6.00
C GLU A 9 10.67 28.38 -6.14
N VAL A 10 10.64 27.15 -6.68
CA VAL A 10 9.45 26.32 -6.61
C VAL A 10 9.29 25.96 -5.14
N ALA A 11 8.21 26.44 -4.51
CA ALA A 11 7.90 26.11 -3.12
C ALA A 11 7.91 24.58 -2.95
N PRO A 12 8.70 24.03 -2.01
CA PRO A 12 8.93 22.59 -1.89
C PRO A 12 7.63 21.79 -1.71
N GLU A 13 6.64 22.36 -1.02
CA GLU A 13 5.34 21.74 -0.76
C GLU A 13 4.54 21.42 -2.04
N MET A 14 4.66 22.26 -3.09
CA MET A 14 4.02 22.02 -4.38
C MET A 14 4.70 20.89 -5.17
N GLY A 15 6.02 20.69 -4.95
CA GLY A 15 6.79 19.63 -5.58
C GLY A 15 6.52 18.26 -4.98
N GLU A 16 6.40 18.17 -3.67
CA GLU A 16 6.11 16.92 -2.93
C GLU A 16 4.71 16.41 -3.27
N GLN A 17 3.69 17.27 -3.20
CA GLN A 17 2.32 16.89 -3.50
C GLN A 17 2.13 16.44 -4.97
N SER A 18 2.84 17.10 -5.90
CA SER A 18 2.88 16.72 -7.32
C SER A 18 3.56 15.37 -7.55
N THR A 19 4.63 15.07 -6.81
CA THR A 19 5.34 13.78 -6.91
C THR A 19 4.48 12.65 -6.39
N ARG A 20 3.79 12.86 -5.27
CA ARG A 20 2.88 11.89 -4.66
C ARG A 20 1.71 11.52 -5.57
N LEU A 21 1.08 12.51 -6.20
CA LEU A 21 0.01 12.28 -7.19
C LEU A 21 0.51 11.41 -8.35
N ARG A 22 1.69 11.72 -8.90
CA ARG A 22 2.29 10.94 -9.98
C ARG A 22 2.62 9.51 -9.55
N LEU A 23 3.12 9.29 -8.34
CA LEU A 23 3.37 7.96 -7.82
C LEU A 23 2.08 7.16 -7.62
N GLY A 24 1.01 7.81 -7.18
CA GLY A 24 -0.33 7.21 -7.13
C GLY A 24 -0.80 6.77 -8.51
N GLU A 25 -0.67 7.62 -9.53
CA GLU A 25 -1.00 7.26 -10.93
C GLU A 25 -0.17 6.08 -11.46
N ILE A 26 1.12 6.03 -11.11
CA ILE A 26 2.01 4.90 -11.47
C ILE A 26 1.55 3.63 -10.76
N TYR A 27 1.20 3.70 -9.47
CA TYR A 27 0.68 2.56 -8.70
C TYR A 27 -0.60 2.00 -9.33
N GLU A 28 -1.58 2.86 -9.64
CA GLU A 28 -2.87 2.46 -10.24
C GLU A 28 -2.72 1.85 -11.64
N SER A 29 -1.68 2.25 -12.37
CA SER A 29 -1.36 1.71 -13.70
C SER A 29 -0.35 0.56 -13.68
N PHE A 30 0.10 0.12 -12.50
CA PHE A 30 1.09 -0.93 -12.38
C PHE A 30 0.47 -2.30 -12.68
N ASP A 31 0.73 -2.81 -13.88
CA ASP A 31 0.35 -4.16 -14.31
C ASP A 31 1.57 -4.88 -14.89
N MET A 32 2.32 -5.57 -14.02
CA MET A 32 3.45 -6.40 -14.40
C MET A 32 3.27 -7.83 -13.87
N PRO A 33 3.10 -8.83 -14.74
CA PRO A 33 2.91 -10.21 -14.32
C PRO A 33 4.06 -10.73 -13.45
N GLY A 34 3.71 -11.34 -12.32
CA GLY A 34 4.68 -11.93 -11.40
C GLY A 34 5.32 -10.93 -10.43
N LEU A 35 4.92 -9.65 -10.48
CA LEU A 35 5.28 -8.63 -9.51
C LEU A 35 4.03 -8.11 -8.81
N ARG A 36 4.22 -7.60 -7.59
CA ARG A 36 3.25 -6.84 -6.84
C ARG A 36 3.85 -5.51 -6.43
N ALA A 37 3.03 -4.48 -6.31
CA ALA A 37 3.46 -3.15 -5.93
C ALA A 37 2.74 -2.65 -4.67
N GLU A 38 3.45 -1.84 -3.90
CA GLU A 38 2.96 -1.14 -2.70
C GLU A 38 3.43 0.32 -2.77
N LEU A 39 2.59 1.25 -2.34
CA LEU A 39 2.94 2.65 -2.15
C LEU A 39 3.12 2.88 -0.65
N LEU A 40 4.37 3.06 -0.20
CA LEU A 40 4.71 3.19 1.21
C LEU A 40 5.75 4.28 1.38
N ASP A 41 5.50 5.24 2.29
CA ASP A 41 6.42 6.35 2.59
C ASP A 41 6.86 7.10 1.32
N GLU A 42 5.90 7.40 0.44
CA GLU A 42 6.11 8.10 -0.83
C GLU A 42 7.06 7.38 -1.79
N ARG A 43 7.13 6.05 -1.69
CA ARG A 43 7.92 5.19 -2.57
C ARG A 43 7.06 4.09 -3.14
N LEU A 44 7.28 3.81 -4.43
CA LEU A 44 6.76 2.61 -5.07
C LEU A 44 7.71 1.44 -4.78
N ILE A 45 7.27 0.50 -3.96
CA ILE A 45 8.00 -0.72 -3.65
C ILE A 45 7.46 -1.83 -4.55
N VAL A 46 8.34 -2.49 -5.29
CA VAL A 46 7.96 -3.58 -6.19
C VAL A 46 8.60 -4.88 -5.71
N ASN A 47 7.76 -5.86 -5.42
CA ASN A 47 8.16 -7.16 -4.89
C ASN A 47 7.76 -8.27 -5.86
N PRO A 48 8.49 -9.39 -5.90
CA PRO A 48 8.02 -10.58 -6.61
C PRO A 48 6.74 -11.14 -5.98
N MET A 49 5.92 -11.78 -6.80
CA MET A 49 4.77 -12.53 -6.29
C MET A 49 5.22 -13.67 -5.36
N PRO A 50 4.45 -13.95 -4.29
CA PRO A 50 4.76 -15.02 -3.36
C PRO A 50 4.98 -16.39 -4.02
N ILE A 51 6.01 -17.11 -3.56
CA ILE A 51 6.26 -18.49 -3.98
C ILE A 51 5.42 -19.48 -3.16
N LYS A 52 5.33 -20.74 -3.61
CA LYS A 52 4.55 -21.80 -2.94
C LYS A 52 4.84 -21.96 -1.45
N LEU A 53 6.11 -21.84 -1.05
CA LEU A 53 6.50 -21.95 0.35
C LEU A 53 5.92 -20.81 1.20
N HIS A 54 5.96 -19.58 0.69
CA HIS A 54 5.34 -18.42 1.31
C HIS A 54 3.84 -18.64 1.51
N ASN A 55 3.14 -19.03 0.44
CA ASN A 55 1.69 -19.26 0.51
C ASN A 55 1.30 -20.34 1.54
N ARG A 56 2.15 -21.37 1.69
CA ARG A 56 1.94 -22.40 2.72
C ARG A 56 2.06 -21.82 4.13
N VAL A 57 3.06 -20.96 4.38
CA VAL A 57 3.21 -20.30 5.68
C VAL A 57 2.03 -19.36 5.96
N VAL A 58 1.62 -18.56 4.97
CA VAL A 58 0.45 -17.68 5.10
C VAL A 58 -0.80 -18.48 5.42
N THR A 59 -1.02 -19.62 4.74
CA THR A 59 -2.17 -20.50 5.01
C THR A 59 -2.20 -21.00 6.45
N TRP A 60 -1.05 -21.39 7.00
CA TRP A 60 -0.96 -21.80 8.40
C TRP A 60 -1.28 -20.66 9.36
N LEU A 61 -0.74 -19.46 9.10
CA LEU A 61 -1.05 -18.27 9.90
C LEU A 61 -2.54 -17.90 9.84
N THR A 62 -3.14 -17.92 8.66
CA THR A 62 -4.57 -17.65 8.47
C THR A 62 -5.43 -18.67 9.24
N ALA A 63 -5.05 -19.94 9.24
CA ALA A 63 -5.79 -20.98 9.97
C ALA A 63 -5.78 -20.75 11.49
N GLU A 64 -4.62 -20.38 12.05
CA GLU A 64 -4.50 -20.06 13.48
C GLU A 64 -5.24 -18.76 13.85
N LEU A 65 -5.23 -17.76 12.97
CA LEU A 65 -5.91 -16.48 13.21
C LEU A 65 -7.44 -16.58 13.11
N LEU A 66 -7.97 -17.57 12.39
CA LEU A 66 -9.41 -17.69 12.14
C LEU A 66 -10.23 -17.76 13.43
N GLY A 67 -9.79 -18.56 14.41
CA GLY A 67 -10.48 -18.70 15.69
C GLY A 67 -10.53 -17.38 16.46
N LEU A 68 -9.39 -16.67 16.53
CA LEU A 68 -9.30 -15.38 17.20
C LEU A 68 -10.16 -14.31 16.52
N CYS A 69 -10.18 -14.28 15.18
CA CYS A 69 -11.00 -13.33 14.44
C CYS A 69 -12.49 -13.56 14.70
N ALA A 70 -12.93 -14.83 14.74
CA ALA A 70 -14.31 -15.19 15.06
C ALA A 70 -14.70 -14.79 16.50
N GLU A 71 -13.81 -14.96 17.49
CA GLU A 71 -14.05 -14.54 18.87
C GLU A 71 -14.14 -13.01 19.03
N ARG A 72 -13.48 -12.26 18.14
CA ARG A 72 -13.36 -10.79 18.21
C ARG A 72 -14.24 -10.05 17.21
N ASP A 73 -15.06 -10.77 16.44
CA ASP A 73 -15.89 -10.22 15.36
C ASP A 73 -15.04 -9.42 14.35
N TRP A 74 -13.89 -9.98 13.97
CA TRP A 74 -13.01 -9.43 12.94
C TRP A 74 -13.18 -10.19 11.64
N ASP A 75 -13.20 -9.44 10.54
CA ASP A 75 -13.11 -9.98 9.21
C ASP A 75 -11.66 -10.39 8.94
N LEU A 76 -11.45 -11.68 8.67
CA LEU A 76 -10.17 -12.19 8.22
C LEU A 76 -10.11 -12.10 6.70
N LEU A 77 -9.24 -11.24 6.19
CA LEU A 77 -9.05 -11.06 4.76
C LEU A 77 -7.76 -11.78 4.37
N ALA A 78 -7.94 -12.80 3.53
CA ALA A 78 -6.83 -13.65 3.13
C ALA A 78 -5.79 -12.82 2.41
N HIS A 79 -6.15 -12.04 1.38
CA HIS A 79 -5.25 -11.21 0.57
C HIS A 79 -5.97 -9.95 0.07
N GLY A 80 -5.24 -8.84 -0.12
CA GLY A 80 -5.81 -7.63 -0.74
C GLY A 80 -4.90 -6.40 -0.61
N ALA A 81 -5.14 -5.40 -1.46
CA ALA A 81 -4.58 -4.07 -1.27
C ALA A 81 -5.40 -3.31 -0.22
N VAL A 82 -4.72 -2.61 0.67
CA VAL A 82 -5.30 -1.83 1.75
C VAL A 82 -4.76 -0.42 1.67
N GLU A 83 -5.65 0.57 1.63
CA GLU A 83 -5.26 1.97 1.82
C GLU A 83 -5.36 2.35 3.30
N LEU A 84 -4.27 2.86 3.86
CA LEU A 84 -4.19 3.33 5.24
C LEU A 84 -4.65 4.79 5.31
N ALA A 85 -5.82 5.05 5.89
CA ALA A 85 -6.46 6.37 5.84
C ALA A 85 -5.60 7.53 6.39
N LYS A 86 -4.72 7.25 7.36
CA LYS A 86 -3.87 8.27 7.98
C LYS A 86 -2.73 8.73 7.09
N THR A 87 -2.14 7.80 6.34
CA THR A 87 -0.94 8.04 5.54
C THR A 87 -1.19 7.95 4.06
N SER A 88 -2.39 7.54 3.61
CA SER A 88 -2.72 7.19 2.22
C SER A 88 -1.71 6.24 1.57
N ASP A 89 -1.02 5.43 2.37
CA ASP A 89 -0.18 4.35 1.88
C ASP A 89 -1.08 3.23 1.37
N LYS A 90 -0.68 2.57 0.29
CA LYS A 90 -1.36 1.43 -0.31
C LYS A 90 -0.49 0.20 -0.17
N VAL A 91 -0.82 -0.65 0.80
CA VAL A 91 -0.02 -1.82 1.18
C VAL A 91 -0.72 -3.11 0.76
N GLN A 92 0.05 -4.19 0.62
CA GLN A 92 -0.47 -5.52 0.28
C GLN A 92 0.00 -6.55 1.30
N PRO A 93 -0.61 -6.55 2.51
CA PRO A 93 -0.27 -7.51 3.55
C PRO A 93 -0.61 -8.94 3.14
N ASP A 94 0.18 -9.89 3.66
CA ASP A 94 0.04 -11.31 3.31
C ASP A 94 -1.21 -11.95 3.90
N PRO A 95 -1.40 -11.98 5.25
CA PRO A 95 -2.73 -11.99 5.83
C PRO A 95 -2.99 -10.71 6.65
N PHE A 96 -4.23 -10.25 6.70
CA PHE A 96 -4.65 -9.20 7.62
C PHE A 96 -6.06 -9.44 8.14
N SER A 97 -6.37 -8.85 9.30
CA SER A 97 -7.72 -8.82 9.84
C SER A 97 -8.13 -7.39 10.11
N ALA A 98 -9.42 -7.12 9.96
CA ALA A 98 -9.98 -5.81 10.21
C ALA A 98 -11.31 -5.96 10.94
N HIS A 99 -11.59 -5.05 11.85
CA HIS A 99 -12.96 -4.86 12.33
C HIS A 99 -13.69 -3.96 11.32
N TRP A 100 -14.90 -4.33 10.89
CA TRP A 100 -15.66 -3.59 9.86
C TRP A 100 -15.84 -2.10 10.18
N THR A 101 -15.86 -1.73 11.45
CA THR A 101 -15.97 -0.32 11.87
C THR A 101 -14.63 0.41 11.96
N ASN A 102 -13.50 -0.18 11.53
CA ASN A 102 -12.20 0.48 11.64
C ASN A 102 -12.08 1.56 10.55
N PRO A 103 -12.12 2.87 10.91
CA PRO A 103 -12.07 3.95 9.93
C PRO A 103 -10.68 4.11 9.29
N SER A 104 -9.69 3.35 9.75
CA SER A 104 -8.30 3.48 9.30
C SER A 104 -7.99 2.68 8.02
N ILE A 105 -8.93 1.85 7.57
CA ILE A 105 -8.79 0.97 6.41
C ILE A 105 -9.86 1.35 5.39
N ILE A 106 -9.44 1.68 4.18
CA ILE A 106 -10.33 1.89 3.04
C ILE A 106 -10.11 0.71 2.10
N ASN A 107 -11.19 -0.04 1.80
CA ASN A 107 -11.15 -1.07 0.77
C ASN A 107 -10.99 -0.37 -0.59
N GLY A 108 -9.86 -0.64 -1.25
CA GLY A 108 -9.58 -0.18 -2.63
C GLY A 108 -10.37 -0.97 -3.67
#